data_AF-K6TIA2-F1
#
_entry.id   AF-K6TIA2-F1
#
_cell.length_a   1.000
_cell.length_b   1.000
_cell.length_c   1.000
_cell.angle_alpha   90.00
_cell.angle_beta   90.00
_cell.angle_gamma   90.00
#
_symmetry.space_group_name_H-M   'P 1'
#
loop_
_entity.id
_entity.type
_entity.pdbx_description
1 polymer ?
#
loop_
_entity_poly.entity_id
_entity_poly.type
_entity_poly.pdbx_seq_one_letter_code
_entity_poly.pdbx_strand_id
1 'polypeptide(L)'
;MNDKELIEDLLLTVKRGSDLLLHGTIEASTQNVYNAFDRSLNDTLKMQNELYCKMSDKGWYSTEQEDQNKIDKAKQKFSSQQ
;
A
#
# COMPACT_ATOMS: atom_id res chain seq x y z
N MET A 1 -14.98 1.10 18.19
CA MET A 1 -13.64 0.63 17.79
C MET A 1 -13.50 -0.83 18.16
N ASN A 2 -13.79 -1.71 17.20
CA ASN A 2 -13.50 -3.14 17.26
C ASN A 2 -12.12 -3.44 16.65
N ASP A 3 -11.64 -4.68 16.77
CA ASP A 3 -10.30 -5.05 16.28
C ASP A 3 -10.12 -4.79 14.78
N LYS A 4 -11.17 -4.95 13.96
CA LYS A 4 -11.11 -4.69 12.52
C LYS A 4 -10.90 -3.20 12.25
N GLU A 5 -11.71 -2.35 12.89
CA GLU A 5 -11.59 -0.88 12.81
C GLU A 5 -10.20 -0.42 13.28
N LEU A 6 -9.69 -1.00 14.37
CA LEU A 6 -8.36 -0.66 14.90
C LEU A 6 -7.24 -1.02 13.93
N ILE A 7 -7.24 -2.22 13.34
CA ILE A 7 -6.19 -2.62 12.40
C ILE A 7 -6.32 -1.84 11.07
N GLU A 8 -7.53 -1.50 10.64
CA GLU A 8 -7.76 -0.63 9.49
C GLU A 8 -7.19 0.78 9.72
N ASP A 9 -7.43 1.38 10.89
CA ASP A 9 -6.83 2.66 11.27
C ASP A 9 -5.30 2.60 11.32
N LEU A 10 -4.74 1.49 11.81
CA LEU A 10 -3.29 1.25 11.77
C LEU A 10 -2.79 1.17 10.32
N LEU A 11 -3.44 0.38 9.46
CA LEU A 11 -3.07 0.20 8.06
C LEU A 11 -3.08 1.55 7.32
N LEU A 12 -4.12 2.35 7.51
CA LEU A 12 -4.24 3.70 6.93
C LEU A 12 -3.14 4.64 7.45
N THR A 13 -2.80 4.54 8.73
CA THR A 13 -1.73 5.35 9.34
C THR A 13 -0.38 5.00 8.77
N VAL A 14 -0.05 3.71 8.65
CA VAL A 14 1.21 3.26 8.06
C VAL A 14 1.28 3.65 6.58
N LYS A 15 0.17 3.55 5.83
CA LYS A 15 0.10 3.98 4.42
C LYS A 15 0.41 5.48 4.26
N ARG A 16 -0.18 6.33 5.10
CA ARG A 16 0.13 7.77 5.13
C ARG A 16 1.59 8.02 5.51
N GLY A 17 2.11 7.26 6.47
CA GLY A 17 3.52 7.31 6.86
C GLY A 17 4.46 6.96 5.69
N SER A 18 4.18 5.89 4.94
CA SER A 18 5.00 5.51 3.79
C SER A 18 5.01 6.57 2.69
N ASP A 19 3.87 7.22 2.43
CA ASP A 19 3.79 8.30 1.45
C ASP A 19 4.67 9.50 1.84
N LEU A 20 4.57 9.93 3.11
CA LEU A 20 5.42 10.99 3.65
C LEU A 20 6.92 10.63 3.58
N LEU A 21 7.28 9.39 3.93
CA LEU A 21 8.67 8.94 3.91
C LEU A 21 9.21 8.80 2.49
N LEU A 22 8.37 8.43 1.52
CA LEU A 22 8.72 8.43 0.10
C LEU A 22 9.05 9.84 -0.38
N HIS A 23 8.18 10.81 -0.12
CA HIS A 23 8.44 12.21 -0.44
C HIS A 23 9.73 12.71 0.22
N GLY A 24 9.92 12.43 1.51
CA GLY A 24 11.15 12.77 2.23
C GLY A 24 12.41 12.13 1.64
N THR A 25 12.31 10.92 1.12
CA THR A 25 13.43 10.24 0.43
C THR A 25 13.78 10.93 -0.88
N ILE A 26 12.78 11.28 -1.69
CA ILE A 26 12.97 11.92 -3.01
C ILE A 26 13.51 13.35 -2.86
N GLU A 27 13.08 14.08 -1.85
CA GLU A 27 13.36 15.50 -1.66
C GLU A 27 14.59 15.76 -0.75
N ALA A 28 15.23 14.72 -0.23
CA ALA A 28 16.39 14.85 0.65
C ALA A 28 17.59 15.50 -0.05
N SER A 29 18.08 16.60 0.52
CA SER A 29 19.22 17.36 -0.01
C SER A 29 20.60 16.82 0.42
N THR A 30 20.65 15.87 1.36
CA THR A 30 21.89 15.26 1.85
C THR A 30 21.77 13.75 1.97
N GLN A 31 22.88 13.04 1.78
CA GLN A 31 22.91 11.58 1.81
C GLN A 31 22.47 11.01 3.17
N ASN A 32 22.82 11.68 4.27
CA ASN A 32 22.45 11.22 5.61
C ASN A 32 20.94 11.29 5.84
N VAL A 33 20.29 12.36 5.36
CA VAL A 33 18.84 12.53 5.44
C VAL A 33 18.13 11.56 4.50
N TYR A 34 18.63 11.40 3.27
CA TYR A 34 18.14 10.39 2.32
C TYR A 34 18.14 9.00 2.95
N ASN A 35 19.28 8.58 3.51
CA ASN A 35 19.42 7.25 4.13
C ASN A 35 18.48 7.05 5.32
N ALA A 36 18.17 8.11 6.08
CA ALA A 36 17.25 8.04 7.20
C ALA A 36 15.80 7.84 6.73
N PHE A 37 15.37 8.58 5.71
CA PHE A 37 14.05 8.42 5.10
C PHE A 37 13.91 7.07 4.39
N ASP A 38 14.91 6.66 3.61
CA ASP A 38 14.90 5.38 2.88
C ASP A 38 14.78 4.17 3.82
N ARG A 39 15.58 4.15 4.90
CA ARG A 39 15.47 3.08 5.92
C ARG A 39 14.09 3.06 6.57
N SER A 40 13.62 4.22 7.01
CA SER A 40 12.30 4.36 7.64
C SER A 40 11.18 3.94 6.69
N LEU A 41 11.28 4.30 5.40
CA LEU A 41 10.32 3.92 4.37
C LEU A 41 10.26 2.40 4.22
N ASN A 42 11.41 1.77 4.05
CA ASN A 42 11.49 0.31 3.89
C ASN A 42 10.91 -0.43 5.10
N ASP A 43 11.18 0.01 6.32
CA ASP A 43 10.61 -0.60 7.53
C ASP A 43 9.10 -0.35 7.63
N THR A 44 8.63 0.83 7.23
CA THR A 44 7.20 1.17 7.18
C THR A 44 6.45 0.32 6.15
N LEU A 45 7.04 0.06 4.98
CA LEU A 45 6.46 -0.83 3.97
C LEU A 45 6.36 -2.28 4.47
N LYS A 46 7.36 -2.78 5.21
CA LYS A 46 7.28 -4.10 5.84
C LYS A 46 6.13 -4.18 6.85
N MET A 47 6.01 -3.18 7.74
CA MET A 47 4.91 -3.11 8.71
C MET A 47 3.54 -3.06 8.02
N GLN A 48 3.42 -2.29 6.93
CA GLN A 48 2.19 -2.20 6.15
C GLN A 48 1.79 -3.56 5.56
N ASN A 49 2.75 -4.30 5.02
CA ASN A 49 2.53 -5.64 4.48
C ASN A 49 2.12 -6.64 5.58
N GLU A 50 2.78 -6.62 6.74
CA GLU A 50 2.40 -7.49 7.86
C GLU A 50 0.97 -7.22 8.37
N LEU A 51 0.57 -5.95 8.46
CA LEU A 51 -0.80 -5.58 8.81
C LEU A 51 -1.80 -6.10 7.78
N TYR A 52 -1.50 -5.90 6.49
CA TYR A 52 -2.35 -6.39 5.40
C TYR A 52 -2.53 -7.91 5.46
N CYS A 53 -1.44 -8.68 5.59
CA CYS A 53 -1.51 -10.14 5.76
C CYS A 53 -2.36 -10.55 6.95
N LYS A 54 -2.18 -9.91 8.12
CA LYS A 54 -3.00 -10.19 9.31
C LYS A 54 -4.49 -9.93 9.11
N MET A 55 -4.85 -8.87 8.38
CA MET A 55 -6.24 -8.59 8.06
C MET A 55 -6.82 -9.62 7.09
N SER A 56 -6.05 -10.03 6.09
CA SER A 56 -6.43 -11.07 5.13
C SER A 56 -6.62 -12.43 5.81
N ASP A 57 -5.70 -12.84 6.70
CA ASP A 57 -5.79 -14.09 7.47
C ASP A 57 -7.04 -14.14 8.37
N LYS A 58 -7.51 -12.99 8.83
CA LYS A 58 -8.75 -12.83 9.61
C LYS A 58 -10.01 -12.73 8.75
N GLY A 59 -9.87 -12.77 7.42
CA GLY A 59 -10.98 -12.62 6.47
C GLY A 59 -11.55 -11.20 6.40
N TRP A 60 -10.82 -10.19 6.88
CA TRP A 60 -11.28 -8.80 6.90
C TRP A 60 -11.02 -8.07 5.58
N TYR A 61 -10.03 -8.53 4.83
CA TYR A 61 -9.80 -8.17 3.44
C TYR A 61 -10.04 -9.40 2.56
N SER A 62 -11.15 -9.40 1.83
CA SER A 62 -11.38 -10.32 0.73
C SER A 62 -10.88 -9.66 -0.55
N THR A 63 -9.92 -10.29 -1.21
CA THR A 63 -9.65 -10.00 -2.63
C THR A 63 -10.56 -10.90 -3.45
N GLU A 64 -11.70 -10.38 -3.89
CA GLU A 64 -12.47 -11.06 -4.94
C GLU A 64 -11.66 -10.96 -6.23
N GLN A 65 -11.33 -12.12 -6.81
CA GLN A 65 -10.80 -12.13 -8.17
C GLN A 65 -11.94 -11.68 -9.09
N GLU A 66 -11.72 -10.57 -9.80
CA GLU A 66 -12.69 -10.07 -10.76
C GLU A 66 -12.82 -11.07 -11.93
N ASP A 67 -14.03 -11.21 -12.47
CA ASP A 67 -14.30 -12.11 -13.61
C ASP A 67 -13.35 -11.79 -14.78
N GLN A 68 -12.65 -12.80 -15.28
CA GLN A 68 -11.71 -12.69 -16.39
C GLN A 68 -12.35 -12.05 -17.63
N ASN A 69 -13.64 -12.30 -17.90
CA ASN A 69 -14.36 -11.68 -19.01
C ASN A 69 -14.46 -10.16 -18.86
N LYS A 70 -14.62 -9.64 -17.64
CA LYS A 70 -14.65 -8.18 -17.39
C LYS A 70 -13.27 -7.58 -17.58
N ILE A 71 -12.21 -8.28 -17.17
CA ILE A 71 -10.82 -7.89 -17.39
C ILE A 71 -10.54 -7.80 -18.90
N ASP A 72 -10.92 -8.82 -19.66
CA ASP A 72 -10.67 -8.88 -21.10
C ASP A 72 -11.48 -7.83 -21.86
N LYS A 73 -12.72 -7.58 -21.47
CA LYS A 73 -13.55 -6.49 -22.02
C LYS A 73 -12.94 -5.12 -21.76
N ALA A 74 -12.39 -4.88 -20.57
CA ALA A 74 -11.70 -3.63 -20.26
C ALA A 74 -10.44 -3.45 -21.11
N LYS A 75 -9.60 -4.50 -21.22
CA LYS A 75 -8.41 -4.51 -22.09
C LYS A 75 -8.78 -4.17 -23.53
N GLN A 76 -9.82 -4.81 -24.08
CA GLN A 76 -10.29 -4.53 -25.44
C GLN A 76 -10.77 -3.08 -25.59
N LYS A 77 -11.55 -2.56 -24.64
CA LYS A 77 -12.07 -1.17 -24.68
C LYS A 77 -10.96 -0.12 -24.78
N PHE A 78 -9.84 -0.34 -24.09
CA PHE A 78 -8.73 0.61 -24.06
C PHE A 78 -7.64 0.32 -25.10
N SER A 79 -7.56 -0.89 -25.65
CA SER A 79 -6.64 -1.22 -26.73
C SER A 79 -6.87 -0.43 -28.03
N SER A 80 -8.09 0.09 -28.21
CA SER A 80 -8.52 0.85 -29.40
C SER A 80 -8.58 2.37 -29.17
N GLN A 81 -8.09 2.87 -28.04
CA GLN A 81 -7.98 4.31 -27.74
C GLN A 81 -6.60 4.92 -28.07
N GLN A 82 -5.82 4.28 -28.95
CA GLN A 82 -4.61 4.88 -29.53
C GLN A 82 -4.95 5.85 -30.65
#